data_AF-N7A4B3-F1
#
_entry.id   AF-N7A4B3-F1
#
_cell.length_a   1.000
_cell.length_b   1.000
_cell.length_c   1.000
_cell.angle_alpha   90.00
_cell.angle_beta   90.00
_cell.angle_gamma   90.00
#
_symmetry.space_group_name_H-M   'P 1'
#
loop_
_entity.id
_entity.type
_entity.pdbx_description
1 polymer ?
#
loop_
_entity_poly.entity_id
_entity_poly.type
_entity_poly.pdbx_seq_one_letter_code
_entity_poly.pdbx_strand_id
1 'polypeptide(L)'
;MPSQIMNIGPVPCEENAAQVGRPDYEERSRRECQVFKRMLERLHPVPADCQAGLVIKSFPHDFGSYREVCVRYEDTDPIATGYAFDLESNTPAEWDAIARYELIWLERLEVLNRAVRKGEMSQDDIPAAFHTEQLPALTAEHTFSQLLAAFPLWFSA
;
A
#
# COMPACT_ATOMS: atom_id res chain seq x y z
N MET A 1 -1.45 -1.36 -28.64
CA MET A 1 -2.00 0.00 -28.55
C MET A 1 -1.31 0.68 -27.36
N PRO A 2 -1.17 2.02 -27.32
CA PRO A 2 -0.55 2.70 -26.19
C PRO A 2 -1.51 2.74 -25.00
N SER A 3 -1.10 2.21 -23.85
CA SER A 3 -1.86 2.35 -22.60
C SER A 3 -1.74 3.76 -22.02
N GLN A 4 -2.83 4.26 -21.45
CA GLN A 4 -2.87 5.50 -20.66
C GLN A 4 -2.55 5.25 -19.18
N ILE A 5 -2.20 6.34 -18.48
CA ILE A 5 -1.94 6.35 -17.04
C ILE A 5 -2.80 7.45 -16.41
N MET A 6 -3.65 7.06 -15.47
CA MET A 6 -4.42 7.98 -14.63
C MET A 6 -3.86 7.93 -13.20
N ASN A 7 -3.55 9.09 -12.65
CA ASN A 7 -3.01 9.21 -11.30
C ASN A 7 -4.15 9.15 -10.28
N ILE A 8 -3.97 8.37 -9.21
CA ILE A 8 -4.92 8.28 -8.10
C ILE A 8 -4.36 8.99 -6.86
N GLY A 9 -3.09 8.75 -6.57
CA GLY A 9 -2.37 9.38 -5.45
C GLY A 9 -1.51 8.39 -4.67
N PRO A 10 -0.67 8.89 -3.74
CA PRO A 10 0.19 8.04 -2.91
C PRO A 10 -0.55 7.36 -1.74
N VAL A 11 -1.65 7.96 -1.29
CA VAL A 11 -2.48 7.59 -0.13
C VAL A 11 -3.93 8.10 -0.37
N PRO A 12 -4.93 7.68 0.42
CA PRO A 12 -6.25 8.30 0.45
C PRO A 12 -6.18 9.82 0.67
N CYS A 13 -7.10 10.59 0.08
CA CYS A 13 -6.96 12.04 -0.01
C CYS A 13 -6.99 12.80 1.34
N GLU A 14 -7.59 12.22 2.39
CA GLU A 14 -7.61 12.80 3.75
C GLU A 14 -6.43 12.32 4.62
N GLU A 15 -5.48 11.58 4.05
CA GLU A 15 -4.35 11.01 4.77
C GLU A 15 -3.04 11.77 4.54
N ASN A 16 -2.16 11.76 5.55
CA ASN A 16 -0.87 12.44 5.47
C ASN A 16 0.15 11.59 4.71
N ALA A 17 0.36 11.91 3.43
CA ALA A 17 1.38 11.26 2.59
C ALA A 17 2.82 11.55 3.03
N ALA A 18 3.73 10.60 2.77
CA ALA A 18 5.17 10.83 2.84
C ALA A 18 5.60 12.01 1.98
N GLN A 19 6.49 12.84 2.53
CA GLN A 19 6.93 14.09 1.89
C GLN A 19 8.33 13.94 1.29
N VAL A 20 8.47 14.29 0.01
CA VAL A 20 9.77 14.30 -0.68
C VAL A 20 10.76 15.19 0.09
N GLY A 21 12.01 14.73 0.22
CA GLY A 21 13.06 15.42 0.97
C GLY A 21 13.13 15.05 2.46
N ARG A 22 12.19 14.26 2.98
CA ARG A 22 12.35 13.63 4.31
C ARG A 22 13.31 12.43 4.24
N PRO A 23 14.13 12.18 5.27
CA PRO A 23 15.08 11.05 5.27
C PRO A 23 14.43 9.67 5.08
N ASP A 24 13.20 9.50 5.57
CA ASP A 24 12.40 8.27 5.51
C ASP A 24 11.47 8.20 4.29
N TYR A 25 11.53 9.19 3.38
CA TYR A 25 10.61 9.31 2.25
C TYR A 25 10.58 8.04 1.38
N GLU A 26 11.74 7.48 1.04
CA GLU A 26 11.83 6.34 0.13
C GLU A 26 11.09 5.12 0.68
N GLU A 27 11.37 4.79 1.94
CA GLU A 27 10.79 3.65 2.65
C GLU A 27 9.29 3.87 2.88
N ARG A 28 8.92 5.05 3.38
CA ARG A 28 7.55 5.39 3.73
C ARG A 28 6.64 5.48 2.50
N SER A 29 7.05 6.20 1.46
CA SER A 29 6.25 6.34 0.22
C SER A 29 6.02 5.00 -0.48
N ARG A 30 7.01 4.11 -0.47
CA ARG A 30 6.89 2.77 -1.03
C ARG A 30 5.87 1.95 -0.24
N ARG A 31 5.93 1.97 1.09
CA ARG A 31 4.99 1.27 1.97
C ARG A 31 3.57 1.77 1.77
N GLU A 32 3.37 3.08 1.83
CA GLU A 32 2.10 3.77 1.63
C GLU A 32 1.46 3.39 0.28
N CYS A 33 2.18 3.56 -0.84
CA CYS A 33 1.67 3.23 -2.16
C CYS A 33 1.34 1.73 -2.31
N GLN A 34 2.15 0.84 -1.70
CA GLN A 34 1.89 -0.59 -1.75
C GLN A 34 0.63 -0.99 -0.98
N VAL A 35 0.42 -0.41 0.21
CA VAL A 35 -0.80 -0.63 0.99
C VAL A 35 -2.01 -0.04 0.27
N PHE A 36 -1.89 1.18 -0.26
CA PHE A 36 -2.99 1.83 -0.95
C PHE A 36 -3.41 1.08 -2.20
N LYS A 37 -2.44 0.62 -3.00
CA LYS A 37 -2.71 -0.24 -4.13
C LYS A 37 -3.49 -1.51 -3.73
N ARG A 38 -3.07 -2.21 -2.66
CA ARG A 38 -3.78 -3.43 -2.20
C ARG A 38 -5.19 -3.12 -1.69
N MET A 39 -5.38 -1.98 -1.02
CA MET A 39 -6.70 -1.51 -0.61
C MET A 39 -7.60 -1.25 -1.82
N LEU A 40 -7.10 -0.53 -2.83
CA LEU A 40 -7.84 -0.26 -4.07
C LEU A 40 -8.14 -1.54 -4.85
N GLU A 41 -7.21 -2.49 -4.94
CA GLU A 41 -7.45 -3.80 -5.59
C GLU A 41 -8.54 -4.61 -4.89
N ARG A 42 -8.66 -4.50 -3.57
CA ARG A 42 -9.70 -5.16 -2.78
C ARG A 42 -11.07 -4.51 -2.98
N LEU A 43 -11.13 -3.17 -2.97
CA LEU A 43 -12.39 -2.41 -3.02
C LEU A 43 -12.93 -2.24 -4.44
N HIS A 44 -12.03 -2.17 -5.43
CA HIS A 44 -12.32 -1.97 -6.84
C HIS A 44 -11.64 -3.07 -7.67
N PRO A 45 -12.09 -4.34 -7.54
CA PRO A 45 -11.52 -5.43 -8.30
C PRO A 45 -11.63 -5.15 -9.80
N VAL A 46 -10.54 -5.37 -10.53
CA VAL A 46 -10.51 -5.20 -11.99
C VAL A 46 -11.51 -6.20 -12.60
N PRO A 47 -12.44 -5.74 -13.46
CA PRO A 47 -13.36 -6.64 -14.15
C PRO A 47 -12.63 -7.71 -14.97
N ALA A 48 -13.24 -8.89 -15.10
CA ALA A 48 -12.70 -9.92 -16.00
C ALA A 48 -12.57 -9.38 -17.43
N ASP A 49 -11.52 -9.81 -18.14
CA ASP A 49 -11.21 -9.42 -19.53
C ASP A 49 -10.93 -7.92 -19.77
N CYS A 50 -10.89 -7.11 -18.72
CA CYS A 50 -10.55 -5.69 -18.77
C CYS A 50 -9.04 -5.47 -18.95
N GLN A 51 -8.64 -4.64 -19.92
CA GLN A 51 -7.24 -4.26 -20.12
C GLN A 51 -6.83 -3.07 -19.23
N ALA A 52 -7.10 -3.18 -17.92
CA ALA A 52 -6.70 -2.21 -16.91
C ALA A 52 -5.97 -2.86 -15.73
N GLY A 53 -5.24 -2.06 -14.95
CA GLY A 53 -4.66 -2.52 -13.70
C GLY A 53 -3.99 -1.40 -12.91
N LEU A 54 -3.94 -1.58 -11.60
CA LEU A 54 -3.26 -0.66 -10.70
C LEU A 54 -1.75 -0.89 -10.75
N VAL A 55 -1.00 0.21 -10.83
CA VAL A 55 0.46 0.22 -10.85
C VAL A 55 0.98 1.28 -9.88
N ILE A 56 2.23 1.13 -9.43
CA ILE A 56 2.93 2.19 -8.70
C ILE A 56 3.93 2.81 -9.68
N LYS A 57 3.86 4.12 -9.86
CA LYS A 57 4.74 4.86 -10.77
C LYS A 57 5.54 5.90 -10.00
N SER A 58 6.83 6.01 -10.35
CA SER A 58 7.70 7.09 -9.88
C SER A 58 7.74 8.20 -10.93
N PHE A 59 7.64 9.43 -10.48
CA PHE A 59 7.70 10.63 -11.30
C PHE A 59 8.88 11.50 -10.86
N PRO A 60 9.82 11.85 -11.76
CA PRO A 60 10.99 12.63 -11.39
C PRO A 60 10.60 14.08 -11.03
N HIS A 61 11.20 14.60 -9.96
CA HIS A 61 11.10 16.00 -9.53
C HIS A 61 12.46 16.49 -9.04
N ASP A 62 12.63 17.81 -8.91
CA ASP A 62 13.91 18.47 -8.58
C ASP A 62 14.51 18.03 -7.23
N PHE A 63 13.68 17.49 -6.34
CA PHE A 63 14.06 17.07 -4.97
C PHE A 63 14.04 15.55 -4.78
N GLY A 64 14.00 14.79 -5.89
CA GLY A 64 13.84 13.34 -5.92
C GLY A 64 12.56 12.92 -6.63
N SER A 65 12.32 11.63 -6.76
CA SER A 65 11.12 11.14 -7.45
C SER A 65 9.96 10.97 -6.48
N TYR A 66 8.80 11.57 -6.79
CA TYR A 66 7.57 11.25 -6.07
C TYR A 66 6.96 9.94 -6.58
N ARG A 67 6.15 9.26 -5.76
CA ARG A 67 5.46 8.01 -6.14
C ARG A 67 3.97 8.16 -6.01
N GLU A 68 3.24 7.51 -6.90
CA GLU A 68 1.78 7.43 -6.83
C GLU A 68 1.30 6.04 -7.22
N VAL A 69 0.14 5.67 -6.69
CA VAL A 69 -0.70 4.65 -7.29
C VAL A 69 -1.41 5.24 -8.50
N CYS A 70 -1.40 4.50 -9.60
CA CYS A 70 -2.02 4.90 -10.85
C CYS A 70 -2.83 3.74 -11.43
N VAL A 71 -3.84 4.06 -12.24
CA VAL A 71 -4.50 3.09 -13.12
C VAL A 71 -3.83 3.15 -14.48
N ARG A 72 -3.30 2.02 -14.95
CA ARG A 72 -2.92 1.82 -16.35
C ARG A 72 -4.10 1.19 -17.08
N TYR A 73 -4.55 1.78 -18.18
CA TYR A 73 -5.70 1.29 -18.92
C TYR A 73 -5.54 1.53 -20.43
N GLU A 74 -6.24 0.75 -21.24
CA GLU A 74 -6.35 0.95 -22.69
C GLU A 74 -7.52 1.89 -22.99
N ASP A 75 -7.27 3.06 -23.60
CA ASP A 75 -8.32 4.07 -23.84
C ASP A 75 -9.25 3.72 -25.01
N THR A 76 -8.87 2.73 -25.82
CA THR A 76 -9.73 2.15 -26.85
C THR A 76 -10.65 1.04 -26.31
N ASP A 77 -10.47 0.60 -25.06
CA ASP A 77 -11.35 -0.32 -24.34
C ASP A 77 -12.30 0.48 -23.41
N PRO A 78 -13.60 0.58 -23.74
CA PRO A 78 -14.57 1.28 -22.90
C PRO A 78 -14.71 0.71 -21.49
N ILE A 79 -14.43 -0.58 -21.27
CA ILE A 79 -14.48 -1.20 -19.94
C ILE A 79 -13.28 -0.76 -19.12
N ALA A 80 -12.08 -0.78 -19.72
CA ALA A 80 -10.85 -0.29 -19.08
C ALA A 80 -10.91 1.20 -18.76
N THR A 81 -11.47 1.98 -19.68
CA THR A 81 -11.73 3.40 -19.49
C THR A 81 -12.72 3.61 -18.34
N GLY A 82 -13.88 2.96 -18.39
CA GLY A 82 -14.89 3.03 -17.32
C GLY A 82 -14.33 2.67 -15.95
N TYR A 83 -13.57 1.57 -15.85
CA TYR A 83 -12.90 1.17 -14.62
C TYR A 83 -11.95 2.24 -14.07
N ALA A 84 -11.14 2.87 -14.92
CA ALA A 84 -10.19 3.89 -14.49
C ALA A 84 -10.91 5.12 -13.89
N PHE A 85 -11.93 5.63 -14.59
CA PHE A 85 -12.71 6.77 -14.11
C PHE A 85 -13.56 6.42 -12.88
N ASP A 86 -14.19 5.25 -12.85
CA ASP A 86 -14.97 4.80 -11.70
C ASP A 86 -14.10 4.64 -10.45
N LEU A 87 -12.88 4.11 -10.60
CA LEU A 87 -11.94 3.99 -9.48
C LEU A 87 -11.50 5.37 -8.99
N GLU A 88 -11.12 6.29 -9.88
CA GLU A 88 -10.72 7.65 -9.51
C GLU A 88 -11.85 8.39 -8.77
N SER A 89 -13.06 8.35 -9.30
CA SER A 89 -14.20 9.07 -8.74
C SER A 89 -14.73 8.46 -7.44
N ASN A 90 -14.46 7.18 -7.18
CA ASN A 90 -14.88 6.47 -5.97
C ASN A 90 -13.69 6.06 -5.08
N THR A 91 -12.54 6.71 -5.24
CA THR A 91 -11.37 6.45 -4.40
C THR A 91 -11.71 6.76 -2.93
N PRO A 92 -11.48 5.84 -1.99
CA PRO A 92 -11.74 6.07 -0.56
C PRO A 92 -10.93 7.26 -0.03
N ALA A 93 -11.55 8.05 0.84
CA ALA A 93 -10.93 9.24 1.43
C ALA A 93 -9.96 8.92 2.58
N GLU A 94 -10.17 7.79 3.27
CA GLU A 94 -9.40 7.36 4.45
C GLU A 94 -8.92 5.90 4.31
N TRP A 95 -7.98 5.47 5.14
CA TRP A 95 -7.56 4.07 5.20
C TRP A 95 -8.62 3.15 5.82
N ASP A 96 -8.86 1.98 5.21
CA ASP A 96 -9.66 0.93 5.84
C ASP A 96 -8.89 0.19 6.95
N ALA A 97 -9.61 -0.64 7.71
CA ALA A 97 -9.04 -1.40 8.83
C ALA A 97 -7.86 -2.28 8.42
N ILE A 98 -7.93 -2.89 7.24
CA ILE A 98 -6.86 -3.75 6.72
C ILE A 98 -5.64 -2.89 6.38
N ALA A 99 -5.81 -1.81 5.63
CA ALA A 99 -4.72 -0.92 5.24
C ALA A 99 -4.00 -0.35 6.46
N ARG A 100 -4.75 0.09 7.48
CA ARG A 100 -4.18 0.54 8.76
C ARG A 100 -3.36 -0.54 9.45
N TYR A 101 -3.83 -1.78 9.46
CA TYR A 101 -3.08 -2.91 10.00
C TYR A 101 -1.79 -3.16 9.21
N GLU A 102 -1.89 -3.23 7.87
CA GLU A 102 -0.76 -3.49 7.00
C GLU A 102 0.34 -2.43 7.13
N LEU A 103 -0.03 -1.14 7.24
CA LEU A 103 0.93 -0.06 7.46
C LEU A 103 1.78 -0.28 8.71
N ILE A 104 1.15 -0.60 9.83
CA ILE A 104 1.85 -0.82 11.10
C ILE A 104 2.65 -2.12 11.07
N TRP A 105 2.08 -3.19 10.50
CA TRP A 105 2.78 -4.47 10.37
C TRP A 105 4.05 -4.34 9.52
N LEU A 106 3.96 -3.67 8.37
CA LEU A 106 5.10 -3.46 7.48
C LEU A 106 6.14 -2.52 8.08
N GLU A 107 5.71 -1.48 8.81
CA GLU A 107 6.63 -0.63 9.57
C GLU A 107 7.41 -1.43 10.60
N ARG A 108 6.73 -2.31 11.34
CA ARG A 108 7.35 -3.16 12.37
C ARG A 108 8.31 -4.17 11.75
N LEU A 109 7.90 -4.83 10.68
CA LEU A 109 8.78 -5.76 9.95
C LEU A 109 10.07 -5.04 9.52
N GLU A 110 9.96 -3.81 9.03
CA GLU A 110 11.13 -3.05 8.59
C GLU A 110 12.06 -2.66 9.74
N VAL A 111 11.50 -2.24 10.88
CA VAL A 111 12.28 -1.96 12.11
C VAL A 111 13.03 -3.21 12.58
N LEU A 112 12.34 -4.36 12.64
CA LEU A 112 12.94 -5.64 13.04
C LEU A 112 14.05 -6.06 12.07
N ASN A 113 13.78 -6.00 10.77
CA ASN A 113 14.77 -6.30 9.74
C ASN A 113 15.99 -5.37 9.80
N ARG A 114 15.79 -4.09 10.13
CA ARG A 114 16.89 -3.13 10.32
C ARG A 114 17.73 -3.47 11.54
N ALA A 115 17.10 -3.80 12.67
CA ALA A 115 17.81 -4.19 13.89
C ALA A 115 18.67 -5.45 13.66
N VAL A 116 18.10 -6.45 12.98
CA VAL A 116 18.82 -7.68 12.62
C VAL A 116 20.01 -7.38 11.70
N ARG A 117 19.81 -6.58 10.65
CA ARG A 117 20.90 -6.19 9.73
C ARG A 117 22.03 -5.42 10.42
N LYS A 118 21.72 -4.68 11.49
CA LYS A 118 22.71 -3.95 12.30
C LYS A 118 23.37 -4.82 13.38
N GLY A 119 22.91 -6.06 13.58
CA GLY A 119 23.37 -6.93 14.67
C GLY A 119 22.85 -6.52 16.05
N GLU A 120 21.82 -5.67 16.10
CA GLU A 120 21.17 -5.21 17.34
C GLU A 120 20.14 -6.24 17.87
N MET A 121 19.75 -7.22 17.04
CA MET A 121 18.77 -8.27 17.33
C MET A 121 19.14 -9.57 16.62
N SER A 122 18.96 -10.73 17.26
CA SER A 122 19.11 -12.02 16.58
C SER A 122 17.88 -12.32 15.72
N GLN A 123 18.06 -13.07 14.63
CA GLN A 123 16.92 -13.53 13.83
C GLN A 123 15.94 -14.39 14.64
N ASP A 124 16.46 -15.13 15.64
CA ASP A 124 15.66 -15.96 16.55
C ASP A 124 14.81 -15.14 17.53
N ASP A 125 15.16 -13.86 17.74
CA ASP A 125 14.41 -12.94 18.62
C ASP A 125 13.22 -12.27 17.90
N ILE A 126 13.12 -12.41 16.58
CA ILE A 126 11.98 -11.91 15.81
C ILE A 126 10.74 -12.72 16.20
N PRO A 127 9.58 -12.09 16.47
CA PRO A 127 8.35 -12.84 16.71
C PRO A 127 7.96 -13.68 15.50
N ALA A 128 7.43 -14.89 15.75
CA ALA A 128 7.02 -15.82 14.70
C ALA A 128 6.08 -15.21 13.65
N ALA A 129 5.26 -14.23 14.05
CA ALA A 129 4.35 -13.50 13.16
C ALA A 129 5.05 -12.72 12.02
N PHE A 130 6.35 -12.46 12.14
CA PHE A 130 7.15 -11.72 11.14
C PHE A 130 8.13 -12.61 10.36
N HIS A 131 8.25 -13.90 10.70
CA HIS A 131 9.24 -14.79 10.07
C HIS A 131 9.02 -15.03 8.58
N THR A 132 7.77 -15.00 8.13
CA THR A 132 7.42 -15.33 6.73
C THR A 132 7.53 -14.14 5.78
N GLU A 133 7.73 -12.92 6.29
CA GLU A 133 7.60 -11.66 5.54
C GLU A 133 6.26 -11.51 4.79
N GLN A 134 5.28 -12.36 5.10
CA GLN A 134 3.95 -12.35 4.50
C GLN A 134 2.95 -11.76 5.48
N LEU A 135 2.14 -10.83 4.99
CA LEU A 135 1.00 -10.31 5.74
C LEU A 135 0.07 -11.47 6.14
N PRO A 136 -0.50 -11.44 7.35
CA PRO A 136 -1.52 -12.40 7.73
C PRO A 136 -2.75 -12.32 6.81
N ALA A 137 -3.53 -13.39 6.74
CA ALA A 137 -4.78 -13.39 5.99
C ALA A 137 -5.86 -12.57 6.73
N LEU A 138 -5.87 -11.27 6.48
CA LEU A 138 -6.81 -10.31 7.08
C LEU A 138 -8.18 -10.40 6.39
N THR A 139 -9.25 -10.28 7.17
CA THR A 139 -10.63 -10.36 6.65
C THR A 139 -11.30 -8.99 6.68
N ALA A 140 -11.97 -8.62 5.59
CA ALA A 140 -12.58 -7.29 5.43
C ALA A 140 -13.68 -6.97 6.45
N GLU A 141 -14.33 -7.99 7.01
CA GLU A 141 -15.40 -7.84 8.02
C GLU A 141 -14.88 -7.42 9.41
N HIS A 142 -13.58 -7.56 9.66
CA HIS A 142 -13.02 -7.20 10.97
C HIS A 142 -12.71 -5.71 11.04
N THR A 143 -13.16 -5.08 12.12
CA THR A 143 -12.69 -3.76 12.53
C THR A 143 -11.19 -3.81 12.85
N PHE A 144 -10.54 -2.64 12.84
CA PHE A 144 -9.12 -2.54 13.18
C PHE A 144 -8.79 -3.15 14.55
N SER A 145 -9.65 -2.95 15.56
CA SER A 145 -9.46 -3.55 16.89
C SER A 145 -9.56 -5.08 16.87
N GLN A 146 -10.45 -5.65 16.06
CA GLN A 146 -10.56 -7.11 15.92
C GLN A 146 -9.35 -7.69 15.18
N LEU A 147 -8.82 -6.98 14.17
CA LEU A 147 -7.58 -7.38 13.51
C LEU A 147 -6.40 -7.38 14.47
N LEU A 148 -6.28 -6.38 15.34
CA LEU A 148 -5.24 -6.35 16.37
C LEU A 148 -5.39 -7.46 17.41
N ALA A 149 -6.62 -7.85 17.77
CA ALA A 149 -6.88 -8.95 18.68
C ALA A 149 -6.54 -10.31 18.04
N ALA A 150 -6.88 -10.49 16.76
CA ALA A 150 -6.61 -11.73 16.02
C ALA A 150 -5.14 -11.90 15.63
N PHE A 151 -4.48 -10.79 15.27
CA PHE A 151 -3.10 -10.75 14.83
C PHE A 151 -2.31 -9.68 15.60
N PRO A 152 -1.97 -9.90 16.87
CA PRO A 152 -1.30 -8.90 17.69
C PRO A 152 -0.01 -8.39 17.06
N LEU A 153 0.06 -7.08 16.85
CA LEU A 153 1.29 -6.40 16.49
C LEU A 153 2.11 -6.33 17.77
N TRP A 154 3.14 -7.17 17.88
CA TRP A 154 3.99 -7.20 19.07
C TRP A 154 4.57 -5.80 19.36
N PHE A 155 4.22 -5.25 20.51
CA PHE A 155 4.84 -4.05 21.05
C PHE A 155 5.68 -4.51 22.24
N SER A 156 7.01 -4.37 22.16
CA SER A 156 7.81 -4.42 23.39
C SER A 156 7.39 -3.23 24.25
N ALA A 157 6.99 -3.51 25.48
CA ALA A 157 6.75 -2.49 26.52
C ALA A 157 8.05 -1.75 26.87
#